data_AF-A0A3P1UPU8-F1
#
_entry.id   AF-A0A3P1UPU8-F1
#
_cell.length_a   1.000
_cell.length_b   1.000
_cell.length_c   1.000
_cell.angle_alpha   90.00
_cell.angle_beta   90.00
_cell.angle_gamma   90.00
#
_symmetry.space_group_name_H-M   'P 1'
#
loop_
_entity.id
_entity.type
_entity.pdbx_description
1 polymer ?
#
loop_
_entity_poly.entity_id
_entity_poly.type
_entity_poly.pdbx_seq_one_letter_code
_entity_poly.pdbx_strand_id
1 'polypeptide(L)'
;MINEFMLILVINYIGVLISSVLHFPLPGTITALLLLFLLLKFKVLKLEKIENAANFLLLNMTLFFMPPTVKIIDSYHLLEKDLFKIIIIIVISTFITMGITGKVVQMMIDYREKKGLK
;
A
#
# COMPACT_ATOMS: atom_id res chain seq x y z
N MET A 1 23.17 -1.68 -1.40
CA MET A 1 22.26 -2.45 -0.53
C MET A 1 22.12 -1.87 0.89
N ILE A 2 23.12 -1.89 1.79
CA ILE A 2 22.91 -1.38 3.18
C ILE A 2 22.50 0.10 3.23
N ASN A 3 23.14 0.94 2.40
CA ASN A 3 22.82 2.36 2.30
C ASN A 3 21.42 2.60 1.74
N GLU A 4 20.98 1.76 0.82
CA GLU A 4 19.66 1.82 0.20
C GLU A 4 18.57 1.43 1.22
N PHE A 5 18.82 0.38 2.01
CA PHE A 5 18.01 0.00 3.15
C PHE A 5 17.86 1.12 4.17
N MET A 6 18.99 1.73 4.54
CA MET A 6 19.01 2.82 5.50
C MET A 6 18.22 4.02 4.98
N LEU A 7 18.31 4.32 3.69
CA LEU A 7 17.54 5.39 3.06
C LEU A 7 16.03 5.10 3.08
N ILE A 8 15.60 3.87 2.78
CA ILE A 8 14.19 3.46 2.89
C ILE A 8 13.70 3.60 4.34
N LEU A 9 14.49 3.15 5.32
CA LEU A 9 14.14 3.24 6.74
C LEU A 9 14.08 4.67 7.26
N VAL A 10 14.99 5.55 6.83
CA VAL A 10 14.98 6.97 7.18
C VAL A 10 13.73 7.65 6.62
N ILE A 11 13.37 7.38 5.36
CA ILE A 11 12.14 7.90 4.76
C ILE A 11 10.91 7.38 5.50
N ASN A 12 10.92 6.11 5.91
CA ASN A 12 9.86 5.54 6.73
C ASN A 12 9.71 6.27 8.07
N TYR A 13 10.82 6.46 8.78
CA TYR A 13 10.82 7.16 10.06
C TYR A 13 10.34 8.62 9.93
N ILE A 14 10.81 9.34 8.90
CA ILE A 14 10.34 10.70 8.60
C ILE A 14 8.84 10.71 8.30
N GLY A 15 8.34 9.77 7.49
CA GLY A 15 6.90 9.69 7.19
C GLY A 15 6.03 9.42 8.43
N VAL A 16 6.51 8.60 9.37
CA VAL A 16 5.86 8.39 10.67
C VAL A 16 5.88 9.66 11.52
N LEU A 17 7.01 10.36 11.58
CA LEU A 17 7.15 11.62 12.31
C LEU A 17 6.24 12.72 11.73
N ILE A 18 6.14 12.82 10.40
CA ILE A 18 5.24 13.74 9.71
C ILE A 18 3.78 13.42 10.09
N SER A 19 3.39 12.14 10.02
CA SER A 19 2.04 11.70 10.38
C SER A 19 1.68 12.04 11.84
N SER A 20 2.62 11.85 12.78
CA SER A 20 2.38 12.15 14.19
C SER A 20 2.33 13.65 14.49
N VAL A 21 3.16 14.47 13.85
CA VAL A 21 3.19 15.93 14.07
C VAL A 21 1.99 16.62 13.41
N LEU A 22 1.66 16.24 12.17
CA LEU A 22 0.55 16.86 11.41
C LEU A 22 -0.83 16.30 11.79
N HIS A 23 -0.91 15.35 12.74
CA HIS A 23 -2.14 14.64 13.12
C HIS A 23 -2.93 14.14 11.90
N PHE A 24 -2.21 13.65 10.89
CA PHE A 24 -2.82 13.22 9.65
C PHE A 24 -3.62 11.92 9.91
N PRO A 25 -4.85 11.76 9.36
CA PRO A 25 -5.66 10.56 9.59
C PRO A 25 -5.07 9.28 8.97
N LEU A 26 -4.00 9.41 8.16
CA LEU A 26 -3.34 8.27 7.54
C LEU A 26 -2.30 7.65 8.49
N PRO A 27 -2.17 6.32 8.51
CA PRO A 27 -1.08 5.64 9.20
C PRO A 27 0.29 6.15 8.70
N GLY A 28 1.27 6.25 9.60
CA GLY A 28 2.60 6.75 9.27
C GLY A 28 3.31 6.00 8.14
N THR A 29 3.06 4.69 7.99
CA THR A 29 3.60 3.88 6.87
C THR A 29 3.04 4.31 5.51
N ILE A 30 1.76 4.72 5.45
CA ILE A 30 1.13 5.24 4.22
C ILE A 30 1.70 6.63 3.90
N THR A 31 1.89 7.47 4.92
CA THR A 31 2.52 8.79 4.76
C THR A 31 3.96 8.67 4.25
N ALA A 32 4.73 7.69 4.75
CA ALA A 32 6.06 7.38 4.24
C ALA A 32 6.05 6.92 2.77
N LEU A 33 5.08 6.09 2.38
CA LEU A 33 4.91 5.65 1.00
C LEU A 33 4.65 6.84 0.06
N LEU A 34 3.75 7.75 0.47
CA LEU A 34 3.48 8.99 -0.27
C LEU A 34 4.72 9.88 -0.35
N LEU A 35 5.47 10.02 0.74
CA LEU A 35 6.71 10.78 0.77
C LEU A 35 7.75 10.19 -0.20
N LEU A 36 7.97 8.88 -0.16
CA LEU A 36 8.87 8.19 -1.08
C LEU A 36 8.43 8.37 -2.54
N PHE A 37 7.14 8.23 -2.81
CA PHE A 37 6.57 8.45 -4.13
C PHE A 37 6.80 9.88 -4.63
N LEU A 38 6.60 10.90 -3.78
CA LEU A 38 6.86 12.29 -4.13
C LEU A 38 8.35 12.54 -4.41
N LEU A 39 9.25 11.99 -3.59
CA LEU A 39 10.70 12.10 -3.79
C LEU A 39 11.15 11.50 -5.13
N LEU A 40 10.57 10.37 -5.53
CA LEU A 40 10.80 9.74 -6.84
C LEU A 40 10.17 10.55 -7.98
N LYS A 41 8.92 11.01 -7.82
CA LYS A 41 8.19 11.79 -8.81
C LYS A 41 8.90 13.11 -9.14
N PHE A 42 9.38 13.81 -8.11
CA PHE A 42 10.14 15.05 -8.27
C PHE A 42 11.63 14.82 -8.61
N LYS A 43 12.05 13.56 -8.80
CA LYS A 43 13.44 13.16 -9.09
C LYS A 43 14.48 13.65 -8.07
N VAL A 44 14.04 13.98 -6.86
CA VAL A 44 14.92 14.28 -5.72
C VAL A 44 15.69 13.02 -5.32
N LEU A 45 15.02 11.87 -5.41
CA LEU A 45 15.60 10.54 -5.26
C LEU A 45 15.56 9.83 -6.62
N LYS A 46 16.70 9.27 -7.05
CA LYS A 46 16.74 8.40 -8.23
C LYS A 46 16.37 6.97 -7.83
N LEU A 47 15.64 6.27 -8.70
CA LEU A 47 15.19 4.90 -8.44
C LEU A 47 16.36 3.96 -8.15
N GLU A 48 17.47 4.11 -8.89
CA GLU A 48 18.67 3.27 -8.74
C GLU A 48 19.26 3.32 -7.32
N LYS A 49 18.94 4.36 -6.52
CA LYS A 49 19.43 4.51 -5.13
C LYS A 49 18.66 3.67 -4.10
N ILE A 50 17.58 3.02 -4.49
CA ILE A 50 16.77 2.18 -3.58
C ILE A 50 16.40 0.83 -4.18
N GLU A 51 16.60 0.66 -5.48
CA GLU A 51 16.06 -0.45 -6.25
C GLU A 51 16.49 -1.83 -5.73
N ASN A 52 17.76 -2.02 -5.39
CA ASN A 52 18.24 -3.34 -4.93
C ASN A 52 17.65 -3.70 -3.57
N ALA A 53 17.63 -2.75 -2.63
CA ALA A 53 17.01 -2.97 -1.32
C ALA A 53 15.50 -3.15 -1.41
N ALA A 54 14.81 -2.34 -2.23
CA ALA A 54 13.38 -2.45 -2.46
C ALA A 54 13.01 -3.80 -3.07
N ASN A 55 13.74 -4.24 -4.11
CA ASN A 55 13.51 -5.54 -4.74
C ASN A 55 13.77 -6.70 -3.77
N PHE A 56 14.80 -6.62 -2.93
CA PHE A 56 15.04 -7.62 -1.89
C PHE A 56 13.90 -7.68 -0.87
N LEU A 57 13.40 -6.52 -0.40
CA LEU A 57 12.26 -6.44 0.52
C LEU A 57 10.98 -7.01 -0.09
N LEU A 58 10.73 -6.70 -1.37
CA LEU A 58 9.59 -7.22 -2.12
C LEU A 58 9.69 -8.72 -2.38
N LEU A 59 10.89 -9.24 -2.67
CA LEU A 59 11.12 -10.67 -2.84
C LEU A 59 10.83 -11.44 -1.54
N ASN A 60 11.20 -10.86 -0.40
CA ASN A 60 11.02 -11.46 0.93
C ASN A 60 9.76 -10.94 1.64
N MET A 61 8.81 -10.35 0.91
CA MET A 61 7.66 -9.65 1.47
C MET A 61 6.83 -10.53 2.42
N THR A 62 6.66 -11.82 2.10
CA THR A 62 5.96 -12.80 2.94
C THR A 62 6.58 -12.92 4.34
N LEU A 63 7.91 -12.86 4.45
CA LEU A 63 8.61 -12.91 5.75
C LEU A 63 8.24 -11.70 6.62
N PHE A 64 8.07 -10.53 6.02
CA PHE A 64 7.74 -9.30 6.75
C PHE A 64 6.25 -9.19 7.12
N PHE A 65 5.35 -9.84 6.36
CA PHE A 65 3.92 -9.92 6.70
C PHE A 65 3.57 -11.06 7.64
N MET A 66 4.44 -12.06 7.78
CA MET A 66 4.20 -13.20 8.67
C MET A 66 4.03 -12.77 10.14
N PRO A 67 4.89 -11.93 10.77
CA PRO A 67 4.74 -11.58 12.18
C PRO A 67 3.42 -10.87 12.53
N PRO A 68 2.97 -9.85 11.77
CA PRO A 68 1.65 -9.28 11.98
C PRO A 68 0.51 -10.28 11.79
N THR A 69 0.65 -11.23 10.85
CA THR A 69 -0.37 -12.24 10.56
C THR A 69 -0.48 -13.28 11.67
N VAL A 70 0.64 -13.79 12.19
CA VAL A 70 0.62 -14.78 13.29
C VAL A 70 0.03 -14.20 14.57
N LYS A 71 0.21 -12.89 14.81
CA LYS A 71 -0.41 -12.19 15.94
C LYS A 71 -1.94 -12.19 15.90
N ILE A 72 -2.55 -12.36 14.73
CA ILE A 72 -4.01 -12.50 14.59
C ILE A 72 -4.47 -13.85 15.17
N ILE A 73 -3.64 -14.89 15.09
CA ILE A 73 -3.94 -16.24 15.61
C ILE A 73 -4.09 -16.19 17.14
N ASP A 74 -3.29 -15.37 17.84
CA ASP A 74 -3.43 -15.16 19.28
C ASP A 74 -4.81 -14.62 19.67
N SER A 75 -5.48 -13.92 18.74
CA SER A 75 -6.83 -13.35 18.90
C SER A 75 -7.90 -14.16 18.15
N TYR A 76 -7.61 -15.40 17.75
CA TYR A 76 -8.50 -16.23 16.92
C TYR A 76 -9.90 -16.41 17.51
N HIS A 77 -10.01 -16.49 18.85
CA HIS A 77 -11.30 -16.65 19.53
C HIS A 77 -12.30 -15.50 19.26
N LEU A 78 -11.80 -14.31 18.94
CA LEU A 78 -12.63 -13.16 18.55
C LEU A 78 -13.20 -13.32 17.13
N LEU A 79 -12.54 -14.10 16.27
CA LEU A 79 -12.91 -14.27 14.86
C LEU A 79 -13.70 -15.55 14.60
N GLU A 80 -13.48 -16.61 15.37
CA GLU A 80 -13.98 -17.97 15.10
C GLU A 80 -15.48 -18.03 14.76
N LYS A 81 -16.31 -17.27 15.48
CA LYS A 81 -17.78 -17.25 15.30
C LYS A 81 -18.24 -16.60 13.99
N ASP A 82 -17.44 -15.70 13.42
CA ASP A 82 -17.80 -14.90 12.25
C ASP A 82 -16.91 -15.20 11.03
N LEU A 83 -15.99 -16.17 11.10
CA LEU A 83 -15.08 -16.54 10.00
C LEU A 83 -15.81 -16.74 8.67
N PHE A 84 -16.92 -17.47 8.69
CA PHE A 84 -17.71 -17.72 7.49
C PHE A 84 -18.28 -16.41 6.90
N LYS A 85 -18.79 -15.51 7.75
CA LYS A 85 -19.29 -14.20 7.31
C LYS A 85 -18.17 -13.32 6.77
N ILE A 86 -17.00 -13.33 7.42
CA ILE A 86 -15.82 -12.57 6.99
C ILE A 86 -15.39 -13.02 5.59
N ILE A 87 -15.28 -14.33 5.35
CA ILE A 87 -14.90 -14.87 4.03
C ILE A 87 -15.91 -14.42 2.96
N ILE A 88 -17.21 -14.56 3.23
CA ILE A 88 -18.26 -14.12 2.29
C ILE A 88 -18.14 -12.63 1.99
N ILE A 89 -17.99 -11.79 3.02
CA ILE A 89 -17.87 -10.34 2.85
C ILE A 89 -16.62 -9.99 2.02
N ILE A 90 -15.48 -10.62 2.29
CA ILE A 90 -14.23 -10.40 1.53
C ILE A 90 -14.43 -10.75 0.05
N VAL A 91 -14.97 -11.93 -0.24
CA VAL A 91 -15.17 -12.39 -1.62
C VAL A 91 -16.13 -11.47 -2.36
N ILE A 92 -17.30 -11.22 -1.79
CA ILE A 92 -18.35 -10.39 -2.41
C ILE A 92 -17.84 -8.95 -2.61
N SER A 93 -17.26 -8.33 -1.57
CA SER A 93 -16.76 -6.96 -1.66
C SER A 93 -15.63 -6.82 -2.68
N THR A 94 -14.77 -7.83 -2.83
CA THR A 94 -13.70 -7.84 -3.85
C THR A 94 -14.29 -7.81 -5.25
N PHE A 95 -15.25 -8.69 -5.57
CA PHE A 95 -15.89 -8.71 -6.88
C PHE A 95 -16.68 -7.44 -7.17
N ILE A 96 -17.41 -6.92 -6.18
CA ILE A 96 -18.14 -5.65 -6.32
C ILE A 96 -17.17 -4.51 -6.59
N THR A 97 -16.10 -4.37 -5.80
CA THR A 97 -15.10 -3.31 -5.94
C THR A 97 -14.42 -3.38 -7.31
N MET A 98 -14.03 -4.58 -7.75
CA MET A 98 -13.42 -4.81 -9.05
C MET A 98 -14.39 -4.45 -10.19
N GLY A 99 -15.65 -4.88 -10.10
CA GLY A 99 -16.67 -4.59 -11.12
C GLY A 99 -17.02 -3.11 -11.22
N ILE A 100 -17.18 -2.42 -10.08
CA ILE A 100 -17.47 -0.97 -10.06
C ILE A 100 -16.26 -0.20 -10.58
N THR A 101 -15.05 -0.50 -10.11
CA THR A 101 -13.81 0.18 -10.55
C THR A 101 -13.61 0.00 -12.05
N GLY A 102 -13.78 -1.23 -12.57
CA GLY A 102 -13.70 -1.51 -13.99
C GLY A 102 -14.70 -0.70 -14.82
N LYS A 103 -15.98 -0.67 -14.40
CA LYS A 103 -17.00 0.15 -15.07
C LYS A 103 -16.69 1.63 -15.04
N VAL A 104 -16.26 2.17 -13.90
CA VAL A 104 -15.92 3.60 -13.75
C VAL A 104 -14.77 3.98 -14.68
N VAL A 105 -13.71 3.16 -14.71
CA VAL A 105 -12.57 3.38 -15.61
C VAL A 105 -12.99 3.30 -17.08
N GLN A 106 -13.81 2.31 -17.45
CA GLN A 106 -14.33 2.18 -18.81
C GLN A 106 -15.18 3.39 -19.21
N MET A 107 -16.07 3.86 -18.33
CA MET A 107 -16.85 5.08 -18.56
C MET A 107 -15.95 6.31 -18.76
N MET A 108 -14.86 6.44 -17.99
CA MET A 108 -13.91 7.54 -18.15
C MET A 108 -13.17 7.49 -19.49
N ILE A 109 -12.80 6.29 -19.95
CA ILE A 109 -12.15 6.08 -21.25
C ILE A 109 -13.13 6.43 -22.38
N ASP A 110 -14.33 5.85 -22.37
CA ASP A 110 -15.36 6.10 -23.38
C ASP A 110 -15.75 7.58 -23.45
N TYR A 111 -15.79 8.27 -22.30
CA TYR A 111 -16.05 9.71 -22.24
C TYR A 111 -14.92 10.55 -22.85
N ARG A 112 -13.66 10.17 -22.63
CA ARG A 112 -12.49 10.84 -23.25
C ARG A 112 -12.48 10.63 -24.77
N GLU A 113 -12.79 9.43 -25.25
CA GLU A 113 -12.88 9.12 -26.69
C GLU A 113 -14.00 9.91 -27.36
N LYS A 114 -15.19 9.98 -26.75
CA LYS A 114 -16.32 10.79 -27.26
C LYS A 114 -16.03 12.29 -27.32
N LYS A 115 -15.13 12.80 -26.47
CA LYS A 115 -14.70 14.21 -26.47
C LYS A 115 -13.53 14.50 -27.42
N GLY A 116 -12.99 13.51 -28.13
CA GLY A 116 -11.89 13.69 -29.08
C GLY A 116 -10.57 14.14 -28.45
N LEU A 117 -10.42 14.01 -27.13
CA LEU A 117 -9.23 14.40 -26.38
C LEU A 117 -8.21 13.25 -26.41
N LYS A 118 -7.49 13.12 -27.52
CA LYS A 118 -6.29 12.28 -27.59
C LYS A 118 -5.16 12.89 -26.77
#